data_AF-H3SAP1-F1
#
_entry.id   AF-H3SAP1-F1
#
_cell.length_a   1.000
_cell.length_b   1.000
_cell.length_c   1.000
_cell.angle_alpha   90.00
_cell.angle_beta   90.00
_cell.angle_gamma   90.00
#
_symmetry.space_group_name_H-M   'P 1'
#
loop_
_entity.id
_entity.type
_entity.pdbx_description
1 polymer ?
#
loop_
_entity_poly.entity_id
_entity_poly.type
_entity_poly.pdbx_seq_one_letter_code
_entity_poly.pdbx_strand_id
1 'polypeptide(L)'
;MKKILSLMLFFILSVTSIPLTSAQSIANCNLHCFSAGTPVLTNTGFKPIEDIRIGDFVLTKDELTGKTGYNTVVELFQRQATETYQITVKGITITTTEEHPFSIPGRGWTEARHLKAGDLLQNPEGKLYPIDRIEINNNNTTVYNFRVEGVHNYFVTELEVWTHNCGAGGIRNVPTSAPTGGGQYRVNRELPRYENGIPKPDTHNPHTQIGEKQGRNGSYRQTREFGKNGDYIKDTDWTNHGRKNHTNPHDHYYIPNSTGGTKQRGGPTPLQW
;
A
#
# COMPACT_ATOMS: atom_id res chain seq x y z
N MET A 1 77.59 4.11 -6.54
CA MET A 1 76.39 4.96 -6.70
C MET A 1 75.16 4.19 -6.23
N LYS A 2 74.73 4.37 -4.98
CA LYS A 2 73.54 3.71 -4.41
C LYS A 2 72.35 4.65 -4.61
N LYS A 3 71.33 4.21 -5.36
CA LYS A 3 70.12 4.99 -5.65
C LYS A 3 69.24 5.04 -4.41
N ILE A 4 68.88 6.26 -4.01
CA ILE A 4 67.98 6.57 -2.90
C ILE A 4 66.56 6.21 -3.34
N LEU A 5 65.92 5.31 -2.60
CA LEU A 5 64.54 4.89 -2.81
C LEU A 5 63.62 5.98 -2.23
N SER A 6 62.90 6.70 -3.09
CA SER A 6 61.87 7.67 -2.70
C SER A 6 60.63 6.92 -2.22
N LEU A 7 60.34 7.02 -0.93
CA LEU A 7 59.14 6.45 -0.30
C LEU A 7 57.97 7.42 -0.55
N MET A 8 57.16 7.15 -1.57
CA MET A 8 55.89 7.86 -1.78
C MET A 8 54.87 7.38 -0.75
N LEU A 9 54.55 8.23 0.22
CA LEU A 9 53.48 8.03 1.18
C LEU A 9 52.15 8.41 0.52
N PHE A 10 51.44 7.43 -0.06
CA PHE A 10 50.04 7.61 -0.47
C PHE A 10 49.14 7.42 0.74
N PHE A 11 48.60 8.53 1.28
CA PHE A 11 47.52 8.50 2.26
C PHE A 11 46.23 8.11 1.54
N ILE A 12 45.87 6.83 1.57
CA ILE A 12 44.56 6.37 1.10
C ILE A 12 43.58 6.67 2.23
N LEU A 13 42.84 7.78 2.12
CA LEU A 13 41.63 7.99 2.90
C LEU A 13 40.61 6.94 2.46
N SER A 14 40.53 5.82 3.20
CA SER A 14 39.43 4.88 3.05
C SER A 14 38.16 5.58 3.54
N VAL A 15 37.39 6.12 2.60
CA VAL A 15 35.98 6.41 2.86
C VAL A 15 35.29 5.07 3.09
N THR A 16 35.15 4.69 4.36
CA THR A 16 34.21 3.63 4.72
C THR A 16 32.83 4.18 4.39
N SER A 17 32.28 3.69 3.29
CA SER A 17 30.90 3.94 2.90
C SER A 17 30.01 3.49 4.05
N ILE A 18 29.56 4.43 4.87
CA ILE A 18 28.50 4.19 5.85
C ILE A 18 27.28 3.82 5.00
N PRO A 19 26.73 2.60 5.09
CA PRO A 19 25.51 2.28 4.37
C PRO A 19 24.44 3.28 4.80
N LEU A 20 23.85 3.98 3.83
CA LEU A 20 22.61 4.73 4.04
C LEU A 20 21.57 3.72 4.50
N THR A 21 21.38 3.60 5.80
CA THR A 21 20.18 3.01 6.37
C THR A 21 19.04 3.87 5.87
N SER A 22 18.31 3.34 4.89
CA SER A 22 16.99 3.87 4.56
C SER A 22 16.22 3.87 5.87
N ALA A 23 15.90 5.05 6.40
CA ALA A 23 14.84 5.19 7.36
C ALA A 23 13.54 4.87 6.60
N GLN A 24 13.29 3.58 6.40
CA GLN A 24 11.95 3.08 6.18
C GLN A 24 11.14 3.66 7.33
N SER A 25 10.08 4.37 6.99
CA SER A 25 8.98 4.60 7.92
C SER A 25 8.81 3.31 8.71
N ILE A 26 8.88 3.39 10.05
CA ILE A 26 8.62 2.24 10.91
C ILE A 26 7.13 1.94 10.77
N ALA A 27 6.75 1.31 9.65
CA ALA A 27 5.46 0.71 9.46
C ALA A 27 5.40 -0.39 10.50
N ASN A 28 4.67 -0.13 11.59
CA ASN A 28 4.68 -0.97 12.76
C ASN A 28 3.80 -2.20 12.52
N CYS A 29 4.29 -3.15 11.72
CA CYS A 29 3.58 -4.40 11.48
C CYS A 29 3.38 -5.22 12.77
N ASN A 30 4.13 -4.93 13.82
CA ASN A 30 4.03 -5.64 15.09
C ASN A 30 2.72 -5.36 15.85
N LEU A 31 1.97 -4.31 15.48
CA LEU A 31 0.70 -4.00 16.17
C LEU A 31 -0.49 -4.74 15.59
N HIS A 32 -0.49 -5.05 14.29
CA HIS A 32 -1.65 -5.59 13.58
C HIS A 32 -1.66 -7.13 13.66
N CYS A 33 -2.22 -7.71 14.73
CA CYS A 33 -2.12 -9.15 14.97
C CYS A 33 -3.48 -9.86 15.07
N PHE A 34 -3.46 -11.18 14.94
CA PHE A 34 -4.58 -12.08 15.21
C PHE A 34 -4.24 -13.08 16.31
N SER A 35 -5.25 -13.64 16.97
CA SER A 35 -5.02 -14.75 17.91
C SER A 35 -4.64 -16.04 17.19
N ALA A 36 -4.07 -16.98 17.95
CA ALA A 36 -3.91 -18.37 17.52
C ALA A 36 -5.22 -18.95 16.94
N GLY A 37 -5.09 -19.89 16.02
CA GLY A 37 -6.17 -20.57 15.31
C GLY A 37 -6.76 -19.80 14.13
N THR A 38 -6.40 -18.52 13.94
CA THR A 38 -6.91 -17.72 12.81
C THR A 38 -6.44 -18.34 11.49
N PRO A 39 -7.35 -18.81 10.61
CA PRO A 39 -6.96 -19.46 9.36
C PRO A 39 -6.40 -18.42 8.38
N VAL A 40 -5.27 -18.71 7.75
CA VAL A 40 -4.65 -17.91 6.69
C VAL A 40 -4.64 -18.75 5.42
N LEU A 41 -5.11 -18.18 4.30
CA LEU A 41 -5.13 -18.91 3.03
C LEU A 41 -3.73 -18.97 2.41
N THR A 42 -3.17 -20.18 2.33
CA THR A 42 -1.88 -20.46 1.68
C THR A 42 -2.08 -21.17 0.35
N ASN A 43 -1.02 -21.30 -0.45
CA ASN A 43 -1.06 -22.04 -1.71
C ASN A 43 -1.31 -23.56 -1.55
N THR A 44 -1.27 -24.09 -0.33
CA THR A 44 -1.56 -25.50 -0.02
C THR A 44 -2.83 -25.67 0.81
N GLY A 45 -3.61 -24.60 1.02
CA GLY A 45 -4.83 -24.59 1.81
C GLY A 45 -4.73 -23.67 3.04
N PHE A 46 -5.72 -23.75 3.94
CA PHE A 46 -5.72 -22.96 5.16
C PHE A 46 -4.69 -23.47 6.16
N LYS A 47 -3.91 -22.55 6.72
CA LYS A 47 -2.96 -22.79 7.80
C LYS A 47 -3.25 -21.82 8.94
N PRO A 48 -3.29 -22.25 10.21
CA PRO A 48 -3.47 -21.33 11.32
C PRO A 48 -2.28 -20.37 11.43
N ILE A 49 -2.54 -19.12 11.84
CA ILE A 49 -1.56 -18.03 11.76
C ILE A 49 -0.28 -18.29 12.55
N GLU A 50 -0.36 -18.97 13.69
CA GLU A 50 0.77 -19.38 14.52
C GLU A 50 1.66 -20.44 13.86
N ASP A 51 1.15 -21.13 12.84
CA ASP A 51 1.89 -22.14 12.07
C ASP A 51 2.51 -21.61 10.79
N ILE A 52 2.22 -20.36 10.41
CA ILE A 52 2.87 -19.70 9.28
C ILE A 52 4.39 -19.61 9.53
N ARG A 53 5.17 -19.89 8.48
CA ARG A 53 6.63 -19.87 8.50
C ARG A 53 7.17 -18.95 7.39
N ILE A 54 8.38 -18.43 7.58
CA ILE A 54 9.11 -17.76 6.51
C ILE A 54 9.26 -18.72 5.33
N GLY A 55 8.96 -18.23 4.12
CA GLY A 55 8.93 -19.04 2.90
C GLY A 55 7.57 -19.63 2.55
N ASP A 56 6.57 -19.57 3.45
CA ASP A 56 5.20 -19.90 3.09
C ASP A 56 4.65 -18.91 2.06
N PHE A 57 3.78 -19.38 1.16
CA PHE A 57 3.09 -18.55 0.18
C PHE A 57 1.66 -18.31 0.63
N VAL A 58 1.30 -17.06 0.89
CA VAL A 58 -0.05 -16.65 1.32
C VAL A 58 -0.77 -15.91 0.21
N LEU A 59 -2.10 -16.06 0.15
CA LEU A 59 -2.92 -15.29 -0.77
C LEU A 59 -2.91 -13.82 -0.35
N THR A 60 -2.66 -12.96 -1.32
CA THR A 60 -2.64 -11.50 -1.15
C THR A 60 -3.29 -10.85 -2.35
N LYS A 61 -3.57 -9.55 -2.25
CA LYS A 61 -4.12 -8.76 -3.33
C LYS A 61 -3.31 -7.50 -3.50
N ASP A 62 -2.82 -7.30 -4.71
CA ASP A 62 -2.15 -6.05 -5.08
C ASP A 62 -3.20 -4.93 -5.07
N GLU A 63 -3.03 -3.97 -4.17
CA GLU A 63 -4.00 -2.87 -3.96
C GLU A 63 -4.09 -1.92 -5.16
N LEU A 64 -3.06 -1.89 -6.02
CA LEU A 64 -3.01 -1.04 -7.20
C LEU A 64 -3.76 -1.65 -8.38
N THR A 65 -3.53 -2.93 -8.64
CA THR A 65 -4.05 -3.66 -9.80
C THR A 65 -5.31 -4.45 -9.48
N GLY A 66 -5.59 -4.67 -8.20
CA GLY A 66 -6.67 -5.54 -7.72
C GLY A 66 -6.42 -7.03 -7.97
N LYS A 67 -5.26 -7.41 -8.52
CA LYS A 67 -4.94 -8.79 -8.83
C LYS A 67 -4.59 -9.54 -7.55
N THR A 68 -5.17 -10.72 -7.40
CA THR A 68 -4.79 -11.66 -6.35
C THR A 68 -3.59 -12.49 -6.78
N GLY A 69 -2.77 -12.89 -5.83
CA GLY A 69 -1.60 -13.72 -6.06
C GLY A 69 -1.02 -14.27 -4.76
N TYR A 70 -0.22 -15.31 -4.89
CA TYR A 70 0.48 -15.92 -3.77
C TYR A 70 1.87 -15.31 -3.62
N ASN A 71 2.15 -14.75 -2.44
CA ASN A 71 3.41 -14.06 -2.15
C ASN A 71 4.08 -14.62 -0.90
N THR A 72 5.40 -14.52 -0.85
CA THR A 72 6.26 -15.14 0.16
C THR A 72 6.19 -14.43 1.50
N VAL A 73 6.04 -15.18 2.59
CA VAL A 73 6.22 -14.68 3.95
C VAL A 73 7.71 -14.47 4.23
N VAL A 74 8.09 -13.27 4.68
CA VAL A 74 9.50 -12.88 4.86
C VAL A 74 9.88 -12.53 6.30
N GLU A 75 8.90 -12.31 7.18
CA GLU A 75 9.12 -11.96 8.58
C GLU A 75 7.94 -12.43 9.42
N LEU A 76 8.18 -12.83 10.66
CA LEU A 76 7.15 -13.26 11.61
C LEU A 76 7.16 -12.33 12.82
N PHE A 77 5.98 -12.05 13.36
CA PHE A 77 5.78 -11.24 14.56
C PHE A 77 4.94 -12.01 15.57
N GLN A 78 5.33 -11.92 16.83
CA GLN A 78 4.58 -12.48 17.96
C GLN A 78 4.69 -11.52 19.14
N ARG A 79 3.56 -11.27 19.81
CA ARG A 79 3.52 -10.48 21.04
C ARG A 79 2.37 -10.90 21.94
N GLN A 80 2.33 -10.30 23.13
CA GLN A 80 1.16 -10.35 24.00
C GLN A 80 0.25 -9.14 23.74
N ALA A 81 -1.06 -9.37 23.76
CA ALA A 81 -2.09 -8.34 23.72
C ALA A 81 -2.96 -8.48 24.97
N THR A 82 -3.16 -7.37 25.69
CA THR A 82 -4.01 -7.34 26.89
C THR A 82 -5.49 -7.13 26.58
N GLU A 83 -5.79 -6.74 25.34
CA GLU A 83 -7.14 -6.52 24.83
C GLU A 83 -7.22 -7.09 23.40
N THR A 84 -8.34 -7.73 23.08
CA THR A 84 -8.66 -8.26 21.75
C THR A 84 -10.10 -7.98 21.36
N TYR A 85 -10.34 -7.85 20.06
CA TYR A 85 -11.63 -7.62 19.44
C TYR A 85 -12.08 -8.91 18.77
N GLN A 86 -13.25 -9.40 19.16
CA GLN A 86 -13.89 -10.59 18.61
C GLN A 86 -14.99 -10.15 17.64
N ILE A 87 -14.71 -10.23 16.35
CA ILE A 87 -15.60 -9.82 15.27
C ILE A 87 -16.30 -11.07 14.75
N THR A 88 -17.62 -11.19 14.94
CA THR A 88 -18.38 -12.32 14.42
C THR A 88 -19.04 -11.97 13.09
N VAL A 89 -18.86 -12.85 12.10
CA VAL A 89 -19.41 -12.74 10.75
C VAL A 89 -19.84 -14.13 10.27
N LYS A 90 -21.11 -14.31 9.92
CA LYS A 90 -21.66 -15.60 9.44
C LYS A 90 -21.35 -16.78 10.37
N GLY A 91 -21.34 -16.52 11.69
CA GLY A 91 -21.03 -17.53 12.70
C GLY A 91 -19.54 -17.84 12.88
N ILE A 92 -18.63 -17.22 12.11
CA ILE A 92 -17.19 -17.29 12.30
C ILE A 92 -16.75 -16.11 13.15
N THR A 93 -15.89 -16.33 14.15
CA THR A 93 -15.33 -15.27 14.98
C THR A 93 -13.86 -15.03 14.65
N ILE A 94 -13.52 -13.81 14.28
CA ILE A 94 -12.16 -13.33 14.06
C ILE A 94 -11.71 -12.62 15.32
N THR A 95 -10.65 -13.10 15.97
CA THR A 95 -10.08 -12.45 17.16
C THR A 95 -8.80 -11.71 16.78
N THR A 96 -8.80 -10.40 16.99
CA THR A 96 -7.76 -9.49 16.47
C THR A 96 -7.41 -8.39 17.46
N THR A 97 -6.33 -7.65 17.21
CA THR A 97 -5.95 -6.48 18.01
C THR A 97 -6.72 -5.24 17.59
N GLU A 98 -6.79 -4.22 18.45
CA GLU A 98 -7.58 -3.00 18.20
C GLU A 98 -7.17 -2.26 16.91
N GLU A 99 -5.87 -2.31 16.59
CA GLU A 99 -5.24 -1.58 15.50
C GLU A 99 -5.33 -2.35 14.17
N HIS A 100 -5.86 -3.58 14.17
CA HIS A 100 -5.81 -4.41 12.98
C HIS A 100 -6.77 -3.87 11.91
N PRO A 101 -6.28 -3.50 10.71
CA PRO A 101 -7.09 -2.94 9.64
C PRO A 101 -7.84 -4.00 8.83
N PHE A 102 -9.12 -3.73 8.59
CA PHE A 102 -9.99 -4.48 7.68
C PHE A 102 -10.38 -3.60 6.49
N SER A 103 -10.48 -4.19 5.30
CA SER A 103 -10.95 -3.47 4.13
C SER A 103 -12.47 -3.33 4.16
N ILE A 104 -12.95 -2.09 4.32
CA ILE A 104 -14.39 -1.77 4.32
C ILE A 104 -14.74 -1.01 3.04
N PRO A 105 -15.63 -1.54 2.17
CA PRO A 105 -16.10 -0.81 1.00
C PRO A 105 -16.67 0.54 1.41
N GLY A 106 -16.32 1.61 0.70
CA GLY A 106 -16.75 2.96 1.10
C GLY A 106 -15.73 3.70 1.97
N ARG A 107 -15.00 2.98 2.82
CA ARG A 107 -14.17 3.56 3.90
C ARG A 107 -12.68 3.24 3.78
N GLY A 108 -12.32 2.19 3.04
CA GLY A 108 -10.94 1.70 2.95
C GLY A 108 -10.52 0.96 4.22
N TRP A 109 -9.21 0.94 4.48
CA TRP A 109 -8.62 0.30 5.65
C TRP A 109 -9.14 0.95 6.94
N THR A 110 -9.89 0.17 7.71
CA THR A 110 -10.53 0.59 8.96
C THR A 110 -10.05 -0.31 10.08
N GLU A 111 -9.46 0.27 11.12
CA GLU A 111 -9.01 -0.47 12.32
C GLU A 111 -10.18 -1.17 13.02
N ALA A 112 -9.91 -2.31 13.66
CA ALA A 112 -10.91 -3.13 14.34
C ALA A 112 -11.75 -2.32 15.34
N ARG A 113 -11.12 -1.42 16.11
CA ARG A 113 -11.80 -0.53 17.07
C ARG A 113 -12.79 0.46 16.46
N HIS A 114 -12.74 0.67 15.15
CA HIS A 114 -13.63 1.57 14.41
C HIS A 114 -14.69 0.84 13.59
N LEU A 115 -14.70 -0.50 13.64
CA LEU A 115 -15.74 -1.32 13.08
C LEU A 115 -16.98 -1.34 13.95
N LYS A 116 -18.13 -1.58 13.33
CA LYS A 116 -19.43 -1.70 13.99
C LYS A 116 -20.22 -2.84 13.37
N ALA A 117 -21.17 -3.38 14.13
CA ALA A 117 -22.17 -4.28 13.57
C ALA A 117 -22.84 -3.64 12.34
N GLY A 118 -23.00 -4.41 11.27
CA GLY A 118 -23.49 -3.94 9.97
C GLY A 118 -22.43 -3.39 9.01
N ASP A 119 -21.21 -3.09 9.45
CA ASP A 119 -20.10 -2.83 8.51
C ASP A 119 -19.85 -4.07 7.65
N LEU A 120 -19.45 -3.87 6.40
CA LEU A 120 -19.32 -4.94 5.40
C LEU A 120 -17.85 -5.33 5.22
N LEU A 121 -17.49 -6.54 5.62
CA LEU A 121 -16.22 -7.16 5.25
C LEU A 121 -16.27 -7.67 3.82
N GLN A 122 -15.14 -7.64 3.12
CA GLN A 122 -15.05 -8.01 1.71
C GLN A 122 -14.03 -9.13 1.48
N ASN A 123 -14.35 -10.04 0.56
CA ASN A 123 -13.45 -11.05 0.06
C ASN A 123 -12.77 -10.65 -1.28
N PRO A 124 -11.82 -11.44 -1.82
CA PRO A 124 -11.09 -11.03 -3.01
C PRO A 124 -11.98 -10.76 -4.25
N GLU A 125 -13.06 -11.53 -4.43
CA GLU A 125 -14.05 -11.42 -5.52
C GLU A 125 -15.06 -10.29 -5.31
N GLY A 126 -15.00 -9.62 -4.17
CA GLY A 126 -15.83 -8.47 -3.84
C GLY A 126 -17.15 -8.81 -3.16
N LYS A 127 -17.36 -10.07 -2.77
CA LYS A 127 -18.50 -10.51 -1.96
C LYS A 127 -18.44 -9.88 -0.57
N LEU A 128 -19.60 -9.44 -0.08
CA LEU A 128 -19.73 -8.68 1.16
C LEU A 128 -20.37 -9.51 2.26
N TYR A 129 -19.86 -9.35 3.48
CA TYR A 129 -20.33 -10.03 4.67
C TYR A 129 -20.57 -9.00 5.80
N PRO A 130 -21.82 -8.82 6.27
CA PRO A 130 -22.09 -7.91 7.36
C PRO A 130 -21.53 -8.44 8.67
N ILE A 131 -20.94 -7.55 9.48
CA ILE A 131 -20.54 -7.89 10.84
C ILE A 131 -21.79 -8.09 11.70
N ASP A 132 -21.92 -9.26 12.30
CA ASP A 132 -23.05 -9.60 13.16
C ASP A 132 -22.92 -8.91 14.52
N ARG A 133 -21.72 -9.00 15.13
CA ARG A 133 -21.40 -8.36 16.41
C ARG A 133 -19.89 -8.21 16.60
N ILE A 134 -19.53 -7.35 17.54
CA ILE A 134 -18.15 -7.14 17.99
C ILE A 134 -18.15 -7.16 19.51
N GLU A 135 -17.27 -7.97 20.09
CA GLU A 135 -17.08 -8.10 21.54
C GLU A 135 -15.63 -7.79 21.89
N ILE A 136 -15.39 -7.12 23.02
CA ILE A 136 -14.04 -6.79 23.50
C ILE A 136 -13.69 -7.73 24.65
N ASN A 137 -12.50 -8.31 24.59
CA ASN A 137 -11.98 -9.22 25.60
C ASN A 137 -10.64 -8.73 26.15
N ASN A 138 -10.57 -8.54 27.47
CA ASN A 138 -9.42 -7.98 28.19
C ASN A 138 -8.47 -9.05 28.76
N ASN A 139 -8.43 -10.23 28.13
CA ASN A 139 -7.54 -11.30 28.52
C ASN A 139 -6.19 -11.18 27.82
N ASN A 140 -5.12 -11.50 28.55
CA ASN A 140 -3.78 -11.58 27.98
C ASN A 140 -3.72 -12.72 26.95
N THR A 141 -3.50 -12.36 25.69
CA THR A 141 -3.60 -13.26 24.54
C THR A 141 -2.32 -13.17 23.71
N THR A 142 -1.71 -14.32 23.41
CA THR A 142 -0.61 -14.38 22.44
C THR A 142 -1.18 -14.14 21.05
N VAL A 143 -0.65 -13.15 20.36
CA VAL A 143 -1.09 -12.75 19.02
C VAL A 143 0.06 -12.79 18.02
N TYR A 144 -0.29 -13.07 16.77
CA TYR A 144 0.63 -13.36 15.68
C TYR A 144 0.37 -12.44 14.49
N ASN A 145 1.43 -12.09 13.77
CA ASN A 145 1.36 -11.46 12.47
C ASN A 145 2.59 -11.87 11.65
N PHE A 146 2.64 -11.50 10.37
CA PHE A 146 3.79 -11.73 9.52
C PHE A 146 3.86 -10.68 8.42
N ARG A 147 5.05 -10.46 7.86
CA ARG A 147 5.26 -9.62 6.67
C ARG A 147 5.29 -10.48 5.42
N VAL A 148 4.65 -9.99 4.37
CA VAL A 148 4.70 -10.59 3.03
C VAL A 148 5.63 -9.76 2.14
N GLU A 149 6.36 -10.42 1.26
CA GLU A 149 7.24 -9.76 0.29
C GLU A 149 6.45 -8.88 -0.68
N GLY A 150 6.85 -7.62 -0.82
CA GLY A 150 6.30 -6.70 -1.82
C GLY A 150 4.86 -6.22 -1.60
N VAL A 151 4.09 -6.85 -0.70
CA VAL A 151 2.70 -6.52 -0.38
C VAL A 151 2.46 -6.51 1.13
N HIS A 152 1.46 -5.73 1.57
CA HIS A 152 1.19 -5.52 3.00
C HIS A 152 -0.22 -5.97 3.41
N ASN A 153 -0.74 -7.02 2.78
CA ASN A 153 -2.04 -7.58 3.12
C ASN A 153 -2.05 -9.10 2.94
N TYR A 154 -3.05 -9.75 3.53
CA TYR A 154 -3.38 -11.16 3.34
C TYR A 154 -4.87 -11.40 3.60
N PHE A 155 -5.32 -12.64 3.42
CA PHE A 155 -6.70 -13.04 3.66
C PHE A 155 -6.80 -14.03 4.80
N VAL A 156 -7.80 -13.83 5.67
CA VAL A 156 -8.07 -14.67 6.83
C VAL A 156 -9.45 -15.31 6.78
N THR A 157 -9.59 -16.45 7.46
CA THR A 157 -10.81 -17.29 7.54
C THR A 157 -11.25 -17.89 6.21
N GLU A 158 -12.21 -18.82 6.29
CA GLU A 158 -12.88 -19.45 5.15
C GLU A 158 -13.75 -18.47 4.35
N LEU A 159 -13.98 -17.26 4.87
CA LEU A 159 -14.64 -16.17 4.14
C LEU A 159 -13.65 -15.33 3.32
N GLU A 160 -12.34 -15.58 3.47
CA GLU A 160 -11.26 -14.83 2.83
C GLU A 160 -11.40 -13.33 3.09
N VAL A 161 -11.54 -12.95 4.35
CA VAL A 161 -11.64 -11.54 4.76
C VAL A 161 -10.32 -10.84 4.47
N TRP A 162 -10.38 -9.71 3.77
CA TRP A 162 -9.19 -8.94 3.40
C TRP A 162 -8.68 -8.05 4.53
N THR A 163 -7.43 -8.28 4.95
CA THR A 163 -6.82 -7.60 6.10
C THR A 163 -5.42 -7.10 5.75
N HIS A 164 -4.96 -6.05 6.43
CA HIS A 164 -3.67 -5.44 6.16
C HIS A 164 -2.69 -5.65 7.32
N ASN A 165 -1.44 -5.99 7.00
CA ASN A 165 -0.48 -6.52 7.98
C ASN A 165 0.59 -5.51 8.40
N CYS A 166 0.79 -4.41 7.67
CA CYS A 166 1.88 -3.48 7.98
C CYS A 166 1.65 -2.03 7.54
N GLY A 167 1.33 -1.13 8.47
CA GLY A 167 1.37 0.32 8.18
C GLY A 167 0.11 0.91 7.57
N ALA A 168 -1.08 0.38 7.88
CA ALA A 168 -2.34 1.08 7.60
C ALA A 168 -2.70 2.14 8.65
N GLY A 169 -1.80 2.40 9.63
CA GLY A 169 -1.86 3.52 10.56
C GLY A 169 -1.57 4.86 9.86
N GLY A 170 -2.43 5.20 8.90
CA GLY A 170 -2.31 6.34 8.02
C GLY A 170 -3.61 7.13 7.87
N ILE A 171 -4.54 7.07 8.84
CA ILE A 171 -5.55 8.13 8.95
C ILE A 171 -4.91 9.29 9.71
N ARG A 172 -4.08 10.09 9.02
CA ARG A 172 -3.88 11.48 9.44
C ARG A 172 -4.81 12.34 8.59
N ASN A 173 -5.88 12.80 9.25
CA ASN A 173 -6.82 13.84 8.82
C ASN A 173 -7.64 13.53 7.55
N VAL A 174 -8.71 12.76 7.69
CA VAL A 174 -9.92 12.99 6.87
C VAL A 174 -10.86 13.87 7.69
N PRO A 175 -11.15 15.12 7.28
CA PRO A 175 -12.16 15.93 7.94
C PRO A 175 -13.49 15.17 7.94
N THR A 176 -14.06 15.02 9.13
CA THR A 176 -15.40 14.46 9.36
C THR A 176 -16.44 15.35 8.71
N SER A 177 -16.79 15.05 7.47
CA SER A 177 -18.05 15.45 6.82
C SER A 177 -18.17 14.68 5.52
N ALA A 178 -18.55 13.40 5.61
CA ALA A 178 -19.04 12.68 4.44
C ALA A 178 -20.44 13.23 4.09
N PRO A 179 -20.67 13.78 2.88
CA PRO A 179 -22.02 14.04 2.42
C PRO A 179 -22.66 12.71 2.01
N THR A 180 -23.83 12.45 2.55
CA THR A 180 -24.76 11.41 2.11
C THR A 180 -25.24 11.74 0.70
N GLY A 181 -24.72 11.04 -0.30
CA GLY A 181 -25.23 11.13 -1.67
C GLY A 181 -24.46 10.21 -2.61
N GLY A 182 -25.14 9.25 -3.23
CA GLY A 182 -24.57 8.40 -4.26
C GLY A 182 -23.93 9.26 -5.37
N GLY A 183 -22.60 9.27 -5.43
CA GLY A 183 -21.83 10.07 -6.36
C GLY A 183 -20.49 9.41 -6.62
N GLN A 184 -20.05 9.42 -7.87
CA GLN A 184 -18.78 8.87 -8.34
C GLN A 184 -17.64 9.27 -7.40
N TYR A 185 -16.86 8.30 -6.92
CA TYR A 185 -15.61 8.56 -6.19
C TYR A 185 -14.74 9.54 -6.99
N ARG A 186 -14.70 10.79 -6.52
CA ARG A 186 -13.81 11.84 -7.02
C ARG A 186 -12.84 12.16 -5.89
N VAL A 187 -11.60 11.68 -6.06
CA VAL A 187 -10.47 12.15 -5.25
C VAL A 187 -10.19 13.60 -5.64
N ASN A 188 -10.77 14.55 -4.92
CA ASN A 188 -10.55 15.99 -5.12
C ASN A 188 -9.25 16.43 -4.43
N ARG A 189 -8.12 15.83 -4.82
CA ARG A 189 -6.79 16.19 -4.29
C ARG A 189 -5.90 16.68 -5.43
N GLU A 190 -5.21 17.79 -5.20
CA GLU A 190 -4.16 18.27 -6.12
C GLU A 190 -2.97 17.30 -6.12
N LEU A 191 -2.47 16.98 -7.32
CA LEU A 191 -1.35 16.05 -7.46
C LEU A 191 -0.02 16.71 -7.05
N PRO A 192 0.63 16.25 -5.97
CA PRO A 192 1.76 16.94 -5.35
C PRO A 192 2.98 17.05 -6.26
N ARG A 193 3.76 18.12 -6.07
CA ARG A 193 5.04 18.37 -6.74
C ARG A 193 6.06 18.83 -5.70
N TYR A 194 7.34 18.55 -5.95
CA TYR A 194 8.43 19.21 -5.24
C TYR A 194 8.52 20.68 -5.66
N GLU A 195 9.26 21.50 -4.91
CA GLU A 195 9.45 22.93 -5.22
C GLU A 195 10.00 23.20 -6.62
N ASN A 196 10.82 22.26 -7.14
CA ASN A 196 11.37 22.31 -8.49
C ASN A 196 10.37 21.87 -9.59
N GLY A 197 9.10 21.65 -9.23
CA GLY A 197 8.03 21.27 -10.16
C GLY A 197 8.00 19.79 -10.54
N ILE A 198 8.93 18.97 -10.06
CA ILE A 198 8.95 17.52 -10.32
C ILE A 198 7.78 16.86 -9.58
N PRO A 199 7.01 15.96 -10.24
CA PRO A 199 5.97 15.18 -9.59
C PRO A 199 6.50 14.44 -8.36
N LYS A 200 5.83 14.67 -7.23
CA LYS A 200 6.22 14.07 -5.96
C LYS A 200 5.42 12.77 -5.77
N PRO A 201 6.06 11.60 -5.78
CA PRO A 201 5.37 10.35 -5.52
C PRO A 201 4.77 10.34 -4.10
N ASP A 202 3.65 9.64 -3.92
CA ASP A 202 3.09 9.40 -2.58
C ASP A 202 3.91 8.33 -1.84
N THR A 203 4.57 7.44 -2.59
CA THR A 203 5.48 6.41 -2.07
C THR A 203 6.64 6.12 -3.04
N HIS A 204 7.77 5.63 -2.53
CA HIS A 204 8.90 5.22 -3.39
C HIS A 204 8.67 3.87 -4.08
N ASN A 205 7.61 3.14 -3.72
CA ASN A 205 7.22 1.90 -4.40
C ASN A 205 6.48 2.21 -5.72
N PRO A 206 6.46 1.28 -6.70
CA PRO A 206 5.63 1.45 -7.88
C PRO A 206 4.16 1.67 -7.52
N HIS A 207 3.55 2.75 -8.02
CA HIS A 207 2.16 3.08 -7.73
C HIS A 207 1.58 4.03 -8.77
N THR A 208 0.25 4.16 -8.79
CA THR A 208 -0.44 5.21 -9.53
C THR A 208 -1.08 6.19 -8.55
N GLN A 209 -0.73 7.48 -8.65
CA GLN A 209 -1.41 8.54 -7.91
C GLN A 209 -2.58 9.07 -8.74
N ILE A 210 -3.71 9.34 -8.09
CA ILE A 210 -4.90 9.92 -8.71
C ILE A 210 -5.18 11.27 -8.08
N GLY A 211 -5.49 12.27 -8.90
CA GLY A 211 -5.90 13.57 -8.40
C GLY A 211 -6.39 14.49 -9.50
N GLU A 212 -6.50 15.77 -9.18
CA GLU A 212 -6.88 16.82 -10.11
C GLU A 212 -5.67 17.60 -10.60
N LYS A 213 -5.76 18.04 -11.85
CA LYS A 213 -4.81 18.96 -12.46
C LYS A 213 -5.56 20.13 -13.05
N GLN A 214 -5.08 21.33 -12.76
CA GLN A 214 -5.59 22.55 -13.36
C GLN A 214 -5.19 22.62 -14.84
N GLY A 215 -6.19 22.71 -15.70
CA GLY A 215 -6.04 22.91 -17.14
C GLY A 215 -6.56 24.27 -17.59
N ARG A 216 -6.29 24.61 -18.84
CA ARG A 216 -6.80 25.85 -19.46
C ARG A 216 -8.33 25.92 -19.47
N ASN A 217 -9.00 24.78 -19.54
CA ASN A 217 -10.46 24.66 -19.62
C ASN A 217 -11.06 24.14 -18.31
N GLY A 218 -10.38 24.37 -17.19
CA GLY A 218 -10.78 23.90 -15.85
C GLY A 218 -9.99 22.67 -15.38
N SER A 219 -10.24 22.28 -14.13
CA SER A 219 -9.67 21.07 -13.53
C SER A 219 -10.12 19.82 -14.28
N TYR A 220 -9.21 18.86 -14.38
CA TYR A 220 -9.53 17.52 -14.86
C TYR A 220 -8.81 16.47 -14.01
N ARG A 221 -9.37 15.26 -14.02
CA ARG A 221 -8.74 14.11 -13.38
C ARG A 221 -7.49 13.71 -14.17
N GLN A 222 -6.38 13.57 -13.47
CA GLN A 222 -5.13 13.04 -14.00
C GLN A 222 -4.66 11.91 -13.09
N THR A 223 -4.08 10.87 -13.69
CA THR A 223 -3.34 9.83 -12.96
C THR A 223 -1.86 9.91 -13.30
N ARG A 224 -1.00 9.61 -12.33
CA ARG A 224 0.47 9.61 -12.46
C ARG A 224 1.02 8.25 -12.09
N GLU A 225 1.70 7.61 -13.02
CA GLU A 225 2.34 6.32 -12.75
C GLU A 225 3.80 6.53 -12.35
N PHE A 226 4.19 5.85 -11.27
CA PHE A 226 5.55 5.81 -10.75
C PHE A 226 6.02 4.36 -10.69
N GLY A 227 7.27 4.14 -11.06
CA GLY A 227 7.99 2.88 -10.90
C GLY A 227 8.73 2.80 -9.58
N LYS A 228 9.73 1.92 -9.52
CA LYS A 228 10.57 1.73 -8.33
C LYS A 228 11.31 3.03 -8.01
N ASN A 229 11.65 3.22 -6.73
CA ASN A 229 12.35 4.40 -6.23
C ASN A 229 11.65 5.74 -6.51
N GLY A 230 10.33 5.74 -6.77
CA GLY A 230 9.59 6.94 -7.13
C GLY A 230 9.89 7.44 -8.55
N ASP A 231 10.36 6.56 -9.44
CA ASP A 231 10.64 6.91 -10.83
C ASP A 231 9.34 7.28 -11.55
N TYR A 232 9.15 8.55 -11.85
CA TYR A 232 7.96 8.99 -12.58
C TYR A 232 7.98 8.52 -14.04
N ILE A 233 6.93 7.80 -14.44
CA ILE A 233 6.81 7.09 -15.74
C ILE A 233 5.92 7.87 -16.71
N LYS A 234 4.66 8.10 -16.34
CA LYS A 234 3.67 8.72 -17.23
C LYS A 234 2.56 9.46 -16.49
N ASP A 235 1.90 10.34 -17.22
CA ASP A 235 0.57 10.85 -16.90
C ASP A 235 -0.49 10.14 -17.74
N THR A 236 -1.69 9.95 -17.19
CA THR A 236 -2.91 9.72 -17.97
C THR A 236 -3.88 10.86 -17.70
N ASP A 237 -4.29 11.57 -18.75
CA ASP A 237 -5.29 12.63 -18.66
C ASP A 237 -6.66 12.06 -19.00
N TRP A 238 -7.62 12.20 -18.09
CA TRP A 238 -9.02 11.75 -18.26
C TRP A 238 -9.88 12.86 -18.88
N THR A 239 -9.31 13.51 -19.89
CA THR A 239 -9.93 14.56 -20.69
C THR A 239 -9.29 14.58 -22.07
N ASN A 240 -10.00 15.10 -23.08
CA ASN A 240 -9.40 15.42 -24.38
C ASN A 240 -8.87 16.88 -24.42
N HIS A 241 -8.94 17.62 -23.31
CA HIS A 241 -8.58 19.04 -23.22
C HIS A 241 -9.36 19.95 -24.19
N GLY A 242 -10.50 19.50 -24.72
CA GLY A 242 -11.22 20.18 -25.80
C GLY A 242 -10.48 20.19 -27.15
N ARG A 243 -9.48 19.32 -27.32
CA ARG A 243 -8.68 19.21 -28.55
C ARG A 243 -9.17 18.02 -29.38
N LYS A 244 -9.31 18.22 -30.69
CA LYS A 244 -9.71 17.14 -31.63
C LYS A 244 -8.67 16.03 -31.75
N ASN A 245 -7.40 16.34 -31.52
CA ASN A 245 -6.28 15.40 -31.71
C ASN A 245 -5.88 14.67 -30.42
N HIS A 246 -6.72 14.68 -29.39
CA HIS A 246 -6.47 13.96 -28.13
C HIS A 246 -7.64 13.01 -27.87
N THR A 247 -7.37 11.74 -27.61
CA THR A 247 -8.39 10.79 -27.13
C THR A 247 -8.71 11.07 -25.66
N ASN A 248 -9.87 10.63 -25.19
CA ASN A 248 -10.18 10.63 -23.76
C ASN A 248 -10.48 9.20 -23.31
N PRO A 249 -9.69 8.61 -22.39
CA PRO A 249 -8.42 9.12 -21.84
C PRO A 249 -7.22 8.99 -22.81
N HIS A 250 -6.07 9.57 -22.44
CA HIS A 250 -4.78 9.39 -23.14
C HIS A 250 -3.59 9.47 -22.20
N ASP A 251 -2.51 8.76 -22.55
CA ASP A 251 -1.24 8.75 -21.83
C ASP A 251 -0.25 9.79 -22.36
N HIS A 252 0.67 10.19 -21.48
CA HIS A 252 1.84 10.99 -21.79
C HIS A 252 3.05 10.42 -21.07
N TYR A 253 3.86 9.67 -21.80
CA TYR A 253 5.11 9.10 -21.30
C TYR A 253 6.18 10.18 -21.17
N TYR A 254 6.98 10.12 -20.11
CA TYR A 254 8.10 11.03 -19.94
C TYR A 254 9.35 10.52 -20.65
N ILE A 255 9.90 11.35 -21.54
CA ILE A 255 11.04 11.04 -22.39
C ILE A 255 12.30 11.67 -21.76
N PRO A 256 13.43 10.93 -21.67
CA PRO A 256 14.70 11.48 -21.23
C PRO A 256 15.10 12.71 -22.07
N ASN A 257 15.61 13.75 -21.41
CA ASN A 257 16.12 14.92 -22.11
C ASN A 257 17.56 14.63 -22.61
N SER A 258 17.79 14.76 -23.92
CA SER A 258 19.06 14.45 -24.57
C SER A 258 20.23 15.32 -24.13
N THR A 259 19.95 16.49 -23.53
CA THR A 259 20.99 17.41 -23.02
C THR A 259 21.32 17.22 -21.54
N GLY A 260 20.69 16.25 -20.85
CA GLY A 260 20.73 16.12 -19.40
C GLY A 260 19.86 17.17 -18.71
N GLY A 261 18.89 16.74 -17.90
CA GLY A 261 17.93 17.62 -17.22
C GLY A 261 16.60 16.92 -16.94
N THR A 262 15.61 17.67 -16.44
CA THR A 262 14.26 17.16 -16.16
C THR A 262 13.66 16.48 -17.39
N LYS A 263 13.11 15.27 -17.22
CA LYS A 263 12.43 14.53 -18.28
C LYS A 263 11.34 15.40 -18.91
N GLN A 264 11.16 15.29 -20.22
CA GLN A 264 10.12 16.01 -20.95
C GLN A 264 8.86 15.18 -21.05
N ARG A 265 7.69 15.82 -20.98
CA ARG A 265 6.41 15.15 -21.20
C ARG A 265 6.24 14.89 -22.70
N GLY A 266 6.11 13.62 -23.08
CA GLY A 266 5.87 13.21 -24.47
C GLY A 266 4.50 13.62 -25.00
N GLY A 267 4.28 13.40 -26.30
CA GLY A 267 2.99 13.62 -26.95
C GLY A 267 1.87 12.73 -26.39
N PRO A 268 0.59 13.03 -26.71
CA PRO A 268 -0.54 12.22 -26.29
C PRO A 268 -0.54 10.87 -27.03
N THR A 269 -0.66 9.77 -26.28
CA THR A 269 -0.80 8.41 -26.81
C THR A 269 -2.15 7.84 -26.36
N PRO A 270 -2.99 7.30 -27.26
CA PRO A 270 -4.22 6.62 -26.85
C PRO A 270 -3.91 5.45 -25.89
N LEU A 271 -4.83 5.18 -24.94
CA LEU A 271 -4.67 3.98 -24.11
C LEU A 271 -4.62 2.73 -25.00
N GLN A 272 -3.71 1.82 -24.68
CA GLN A 272 -3.68 0.48 -25.27
C GLN A 272 -4.38 -0.45 -24.30
N TRP A 273 -5.41 -1.15 -24.79
CA TRP A 273 -6.21 -2.13 -24.06
C TRP A 273 -5.86 -3.55 -24.50
#